data_AF-A0A800FIB8-F1
#
_entry.id   AF-A0A800FIB8-F1
#
_cell.length_a   1.000
_cell.length_b   1.000
_cell.length_c   1.000
_cell.angle_alpha   90.00
_cell.angle_beta   90.00
_cell.angle_gamma   90.00
#
_symmetry.space_group_name_H-M   'P 1'
#
loop_
_entity.id
_entity.type
_entity.pdbx_description
1 polymer ?
#
loop_
_entity_poly.entity_id
_entity_poly.type
_entity_poly.pdbx_seq_one_letter_code
_entity_poly.pdbx_strand_id
1 'polypeptide(L)'
;MTTILAFIIVLGVIVMVHELGHFFAARSVGVRVDRFSIGFPPRIMTMTSVPNGFEFNLFFYRKDQDGKISWGPINSWVVKKPGRTGSGTEYCFAIIPLGGYVKMAGMIDESMDGTIENKPYELMSKPVWAQIWVMSAGVIMNILLAFIIF
;
A
#
# COMPACT_ATOMS: atom_id res chain seq x y z
N MET A 1 4.24 -24.48 18.97
CA MET A 1 4.85 -24.07 17.68
C MET A 1 3.79 -23.85 16.60
N THR A 2 2.87 -24.79 16.40
CA THR A 2 1.78 -24.67 15.40
C THR A 2 0.81 -23.52 15.65
N THR A 3 0.46 -23.23 16.91
CA THR A 3 -0.47 -22.15 17.29
C THR A 3 0.05 -20.76 16.95
N ILE A 4 1.34 -20.50 17.20
CA ILE A 4 1.98 -19.21 16.88
C ILE A 4 2.02 -19.00 15.36
N LEU A 5 2.37 -20.05 14.61
CA LEU A 5 2.40 -19.98 13.15
C LEU A 5 1.00 -19.74 12.58
N ALA A 6 0.00 -20.49 13.06
CA ALA A 6 -1.40 -20.30 12.66
C ALA A 6 -1.90 -18.88 12.99
N PHE A 7 -1.57 -18.35 14.17
CA PHE A 7 -1.91 -16.99 14.56
C PHE A 7 -1.33 -15.95 13.61
N ILE A 8 -0.04 -16.04 13.27
CA ILE A 8 0.62 -15.12 12.33
C ILE A 8 -0.04 -15.17 10.96
N ILE A 9 -0.34 -16.38 10.46
CA ILE A 9 -0.98 -16.56 9.14
C ILE A 9 -2.39 -15.96 9.14
N VAL A 10 -3.22 -16.29 10.14
CA VAL A 10 -4.59 -15.81 10.23
C VAL A 10 -4.62 -14.30 10.36
N LEU A 11 -3.80 -13.72 11.24
CA LEU A 11 -3.71 -12.27 11.40
C LEU A 11 -3.23 -11.60 10.11
N GLY A 12 -2.22 -12.16 9.44
CA GLY A 12 -1.72 -11.65 8.16
C GLY A 12 -2.80 -11.65 7.08
N VAL A 13 -3.59 -12.72 6.96
CA VAL A 13 -4.69 -12.79 5.99
C VAL A 13 -5.80 -11.78 6.32
N ILE A 14 -6.22 -11.67 7.59
CA ILE A 14 -7.26 -10.72 8.00
C ILE A 14 -6.82 -9.29 7.70
N VAL A 15 -5.58 -8.92 8.05
CA VAL A 15 -5.09 -7.56 7.82
C VAL A 15 -4.88 -7.26 6.33
N MET A 16 -4.37 -8.24 5.55
CA MET A 16 -4.26 -8.08 4.10
C MET A 16 -5.62 -7.81 3.46
N VAL A 17 -6.66 -8.53 3.85
CA VAL A 17 -8.02 -8.35 3.34
C VAL A 17 -8.61 -7.01 3.79
N HIS A 18 -8.36 -6.59 5.03
CA HIS A 18 -8.74 -5.28 5.56
C HIS A 18 -8.18 -4.13 4.72
N GLU A 19 -6.87 -4.14 4.46
CA GLU A 19 -6.19 -3.11 3.66
C GLU A 19 -6.63 -3.13 2.20
N LEU A 20 -6.85 -4.33 1.65
CA LEU A 20 -7.40 -4.48 0.31
C LEU A 20 -8.78 -3.80 0.18
N GLY A 21 -9.58 -3.81 1.26
CA GLY A 21 -10.83 -3.06 1.35
C GLY A 21 -10.63 -1.57 1.18
N HIS A 22 -9.73 -0.97 1.96
CA HIS A 22 -9.40 0.45 1.83
C HIS A 22 -8.91 0.80 0.43
N PHE A 23 -8.06 -0.06 -0.16
CA PHE A 23 -7.56 0.12 -1.52
C PHE A 23 -8.69 0.17 -2.55
N PHE A 24 -9.59 -0.81 -2.54
CA PHE A 24 -10.69 -0.86 -3.49
C PHE A 24 -11.70 0.26 -3.26
N ALA A 25 -12.03 0.57 -2.01
CA ALA A 25 -12.94 1.65 -1.68
C ALA A 25 -12.39 3.00 -2.16
N ALA A 26 -11.11 3.29 -1.92
CA ALA A 26 -10.47 4.52 -2.39
C ALA A 26 -10.53 4.64 -3.92
N ARG A 27 -10.21 3.57 -4.63
CA ARG A 27 -10.30 3.53 -6.10
C ARG A 27 -11.72 3.70 -6.61
N SER A 28 -12.73 3.17 -5.92
CA SER A 28 -14.14 3.27 -6.32
C SER A 28 -14.69 4.70 -6.27
N VAL A 29 -14.18 5.55 -5.36
CA VAL A 29 -14.56 6.97 -5.25
C VAL A 29 -13.61 7.92 -5.99
N GLY A 30 -12.68 7.37 -6.78
CA GLY A 30 -11.71 8.14 -7.56
C GLY A 30 -10.65 8.83 -6.69
N VAL A 31 -10.34 8.28 -5.51
CA VAL A 31 -9.20 8.70 -4.70
C VAL A 31 -7.95 7.96 -5.19
N ARG A 32 -6.86 8.70 -5.34
CA ARG A 32 -5.59 8.13 -5.76
C ARG A 32 -4.94 7.44 -4.56
N VAL A 33 -4.51 6.20 -4.77
CA VAL A 33 -3.69 5.46 -3.82
C VAL A 33 -2.23 5.61 -4.23
N ASP A 34 -1.41 6.20 -3.38
CA ASP A 34 0.02 6.38 -3.65
C ASP A 34 0.81 5.13 -3.32
N ARG A 35 0.48 4.45 -2.21
CA ARG A 35 1.14 3.22 -1.80
C ARG A 35 0.17 2.18 -1.26
N PHE A 36 0.37 0.94 -1.65
CA PHE A 36 -0.28 -0.23 -1.06
C PHE A 36 0.84 -1.15 -0.57
N SER A 37 1.01 -1.28 0.74
CA SER A 37 2.09 -2.08 1.34
C SER A 37 1.52 -3.28 2.07
N ILE A 38 1.96 -4.47 1.70
CA ILE A 38 1.74 -5.69 2.49
C ILE A 38 2.93 -5.82 3.43
N GLY A 39 2.67 -5.75 4.73
CA GLY A 39 3.67 -5.81 5.79
C GLY A 39 4.22 -4.45 6.22
N PHE A 40 4.95 -4.47 7.34
CA PHE A 40 5.63 -3.30 7.90
C PHE A 40 7.10 -3.19 7.42
N PRO A 41 7.63 -1.96 7.25
CA PRO A 41 9.02 -1.72 6.88
C PRO A 41 10.00 -2.47 7.80
N PRO A 42 11.17 -2.90 7.29
CA PRO A 42 11.77 -2.52 6.00
C PRO A 42 11.15 -3.21 4.77
N ARG A 43 11.11 -2.48 3.65
CA ARG A 43 10.50 -2.93 2.38
C ARG A 43 11.46 -3.84 1.64
N ILE A 44 11.06 -5.01 1.16
CA ILE A 44 11.92 -5.90 0.38
C ILE A 44 11.80 -5.62 -1.11
N MET A 45 10.57 -5.46 -1.58
CA MET A 45 10.29 -5.32 -3.00
C MET A 45 9.20 -4.29 -3.21
N THR A 46 9.33 -3.46 -4.24
CA THR A 46 8.25 -2.60 -4.69
C THR A 46 8.00 -2.76 -6.18
N MET A 47 6.75 -2.61 -6.58
CA MET A 47 6.27 -2.58 -7.95
C MET A 47 5.46 -1.30 -8.13
N THR A 48 6.02 -0.33 -8.82
CA THR A 48 5.38 0.96 -9.09
C THR A 48 4.75 0.96 -10.47
N SER A 49 3.46 1.35 -10.52
CA SER A 49 2.73 1.49 -11.79
C SER A 49 3.06 2.84 -12.44
N VAL A 50 4.10 2.86 -13.27
CA VAL A 50 4.53 4.05 -14.04
C VAL A 50 3.84 4.13 -15.41
N PRO A 51 3.70 5.33 -16.01
CA PRO A 51 3.28 5.45 -17.41
C PRO A 51 4.25 4.66 -18.31
N ASN A 52 3.71 3.95 -19.31
CA ASN A 52 4.49 3.11 -20.24
C ASN A 52 5.15 1.85 -19.63
N GLY A 53 4.77 1.41 -18.43
CA GLY A 53 5.29 0.17 -17.90
C GLY A 53 5.02 -0.11 -16.42
N PHE A 54 5.91 -0.90 -15.84
CA PHE A 54 6.01 -1.15 -14.41
C PHE A 54 7.47 -1.03 -14.02
N GLU A 55 7.73 -0.33 -12.93
CA GLU A 55 9.03 -0.26 -12.32
C GLU A 55 9.04 -1.20 -11.13
N PHE A 56 10.02 -2.07 -11.05
CA PHE A 56 10.21 -2.97 -9.94
C PHE A 56 11.53 -2.64 -9.26
N ASN A 57 11.50 -2.56 -7.93
CA ASN A 57 12.67 -2.28 -7.13
C ASN A 57 12.84 -3.38 -6.10
N LEU A 58 14.06 -3.93 -6.01
CA LEU A 58 14.47 -4.82 -4.94
C LEU A 58 15.32 -4.04 -3.96
N PHE A 59 14.92 -4.02 -2.70
CA PHE A 59 15.57 -3.32 -1.62
C PHE A 59 16.36 -4.28 -0.76
N PHE A 60 17.56 -3.86 -0.39
CA PHE A 60 18.41 -4.60 0.53
C PHE A 60 19.46 -3.64 1.11
N TYR A 61 20.26 -4.11 2.06
CA TYR A 61 21.28 -3.29 2.70
C TYR A 61 22.33 -2.82 1.68
N ARG A 62 22.47 -1.51 1.55
CA ARG A 62 23.51 -0.84 0.78
C ARG A 62 24.43 -0.08 1.74
N LYS A 63 25.73 -0.08 1.47
CA LYS A 63 26.65 0.85 2.13
C LYS A 63 26.70 2.14 1.33
N ASP A 64 26.39 3.25 1.97
CA ASP A 64 26.60 4.58 1.41
C ASP A 64 28.10 4.92 1.36
N GLN A 65 28.46 5.96 0.60
CA GLN A 65 29.85 6.39 0.42
C GLN A 65 30.55 6.73 1.75
N ASP A 66 29.77 7.09 2.78
CA ASP A 66 30.25 7.37 4.15
C ASP A 66 30.36 6.12 5.04
N GLY A 67 30.19 4.91 4.50
CA GLY A 67 30.27 3.66 5.25
C GLY A 67 29.05 3.33 6.11
N LYS A 68 28.02 4.19 6.10
CA LYS A 68 26.73 3.95 6.77
C LYS A 68 25.92 2.90 6.02
N ILE A 69 25.38 1.92 6.74
CA ILE A 69 24.47 0.92 6.17
C ILE A 69 23.08 1.55 6.07
N SER A 70 22.60 1.76 4.84
CA SER A 70 21.27 2.29 4.54
C SER A 70 20.42 1.24 3.82
N TRP A 71 19.11 1.27 4.07
CA TRP A 71 18.16 0.38 3.42
C TRP A 71 17.67 1.04 2.12
N GLY A 72 18.12 0.53 0.97
CA GLY A 72 17.89 1.18 -0.33
C GLY A 72 17.65 0.20 -1.46
N PRO A 73 17.16 0.67 -2.62
CA PRO A 73 17.00 -0.15 -3.81
C PRO A 73 18.39 -0.56 -4.32
N ILE A 74 18.61 -1.87 -4.46
CA ILE A 74 19.82 -2.45 -5.05
C ILE A 74 19.63 -2.61 -6.55
N ASN A 75 18.51 -3.19 -6.96
CA ASN A 75 18.20 -3.43 -8.37
C ASN A 75 16.85 -2.81 -8.72
N SER A 76 16.81 -2.15 -9.86
CA SER A 76 15.60 -1.56 -10.43
C SER A 76 15.44 -2.04 -11.86
N TRP A 77 14.31 -2.65 -12.20
CA TRP A 77 14.00 -3.07 -13.56
C TRP A 77 12.67 -2.51 -14.02
N VAL A 78 12.64 -2.00 -15.24
CA VAL A 78 11.45 -1.41 -15.84
C VAL A 78 10.94 -2.34 -16.94
N VAL A 79 9.75 -2.89 -16.72
CA VAL A 79 9.02 -3.65 -17.73
C VAL A 79 8.24 -2.67 -18.58
N LYS A 80 8.69 -2.44 -19.81
CA LYS A 80 8.03 -1.52 -20.74
C LYS A 80 6.75 -2.16 -21.28
N LYS A 81 5.63 -1.47 -21.12
CA LYS A 81 4.35 -1.79 -21.75
C LYS A 81 3.78 -0.51 -22.37
N PRO A 82 4.06 -0.24 -23.65
CA PRO A 82 3.66 1.02 -24.29
C PRO A 82 2.13 1.14 -24.33
N GLY A 83 1.62 2.37 -24.15
CA GLY A 83 0.18 2.66 -24.18
C GLY A 83 -0.57 2.44 -22.86
N ARG A 84 0.10 2.05 -21.77
CA ARG A 84 -0.52 1.93 -20.45
C ARG A 84 -0.51 3.27 -19.70
N THR A 85 -1.67 3.74 -19.27
CA THR A 85 -1.80 4.83 -18.30
C THR A 85 -1.34 4.32 -16.92
N GLY A 86 -0.23 4.86 -16.43
CA GLY A 86 0.31 4.49 -15.12
C GLY A 86 -0.61 4.99 -14.02
N SER A 87 -0.93 4.13 -13.06
CA SER A 87 -1.82 4.51 -11.97
C SER A 87 -1.12 5.25 -10.82
N GLY A 88 0.22 5.34 -10.87
CA GLY A 88 1.05 6.00 -9.87
C GLY A 88 1.17 5.25 -8.54
N THR A 89 0.48 4.12 -8.37
CA THR A 89 0.54 3.34 -7.13
C THR A 89 1.81 2.51 -7.03
N GLU A 90 2.46 2.63 -5.89
CA GLU A 90 3.56 1.79 -5.43
C GLU A 90 3.00 0.61 -4.64
N TYR A 91 3.09 -0.61 -5.20
CA TYR A 91 2.78 -1.84 -4.49
C TYR A 91 4.04 -2.32 -3.78
N CYS A 92 4.00 -2.47 -2.46
CA CYS A 92 5.17 -2.77 -1.63
C CYS A 92 4.97 -4.09 -0.90
N PHE A 93 6.05 -4.86 -0.80
CA PHE A 93 6.14 -6.06 0.01
C PHE A 93 7.24 -5.85 1.05
N ALA A 94 6.91 -5.97 2.33
CA ALA A 94 7.81 -5.69 3.44
C ALA A 94 8.10 -6.93 4.30
N ILE A 95 9.16 -6.88 5.11
CA ILE A 95 9.67 -8.06 5.84
C ILE A 95 8.67 -8.53 6.89
N ILE A 96 8.03 -7.61 7.62
CA ILE A 96 7.21 -7.94 8.77
C ILE A 96 5.78 -8.23 8.28
N PRO A 97 5.29 -9.48 8.34
CA PRO A 97 3.98 -9.84 7.78
C PRO A 97 2.81 -9.41 8.68
N LEU A 98 3.08 -8.85 9.87
CA LEU A 98 2.10 -8.49 10.89
C LEU A 98 1.39 -7.17 10.59
N GLY A 99 1.00 -6.92 9.35
CA GLY A 99 0.20 -5.76 8.97
C GLY A 99 0.45 -5.29 7.55
N GLY A 100 0.41 -3.98 7.37
CA GLY A 100 0.52 -3.29 6.10
C GLY A 100 -0.15 -1.92 6.19
N TYR A 101 -0.23 -1.21 5.07
CA TYR A 101 -0.91 0.07 5.03
C TYR A 101 -1.22 0.52 3.60
N VAL A 102 -2.26 1.35 3.49
CA VAL A 102 -2.67 2.00 2.24
C VAL A 102 -2.49 3.51 2.39
N LYS A 103 -1.49 4.06 1.71
CA LYS A 103 -1.27 5.51 1.65
C LYS A 103 -2.13 6.11 0.54
N MET A 104 -3.11 6.90 0.93
CA MET A 104 -4.04 7.59 0.03
C MET A 104 -3.66 9.07 -0.10
N ALA A 105 -3.86 9.63 -1.29
CA ALA A 105 -3.65 11.05 -1.52
C ALA A 105 -4.57 11.89 -0.62
N GLY A 106 -4.02 12.93 0.02
CA GLY A 106 -4.76 13.85 0.87
C GLY A 106 -5.04 13.38 2.30
N MET A 107 -4.59 12.19 2.70
CA MET A 107 -4.50 11.85 4.13
C MET A 107 -3.14 12.32 4.66
N ILE A 108 -3.16 13.06 5.75
CA ILE A 108 -1.94 13.46 6.47
C ILE A 108 -1.34 12.18 7.05
N ASP A 109 -0.38 11.61 6.34
CA ASP A 109 0.45 10.52 6.82
C ASP A 109 1.67 11.12 7.53
N GLU A 110 2.24 10.41 8.50
CA GLU A 110 3.17 10.85 9.56
C GLU A 110 4.47 11.55 9.10
N SER A 111 4.66 11.76 7.79
CA SER A 111 5.81 12.39 7.18
C SER A 111 5.79 13.92 7.13
N MET A 112 4.75 14.64 7.57
CA MET A 112 4.64 16.13 7.48
C MET A 112 4.84 16.77 6.09
N ASP A 113 5.15 16.00 5.04
CA ASP A 113 5.52 16.45 3.70
C ASP A 113 4.33 16.49 2.70
N GLY A 114 3.12 16.75 3.20
CA GLY A 114 1.93 16.88 2.35
C GLY A 114 1.43 18.33 2.32
N THR A 115 1.73 19.08 1.27
CA THR A 115 0.91 20.25 0.94
C THR A 115 -0.50 19.74 0.61
N ILE A 116 -1.50 20.11 1.40
CA ILE A 116 -2.91 19.83 1.08
C ILE A 116 -3.26 20.73 -0.11
N GLU A 117 -3.06 20.23 -1.33
CA GLU A 117 -3.33 20.99 -2.54
C GLU A 117 -4.81 20.90 -2.97
N ASN A 118 -5.69 20.34 -2.13
CA ASN A 118 -7.13 20.21 -2.36
C ASN A 118 -7.46 19.65 -3.76
N LYS A 119 -6.62 18.72 -4.22
CA LYS A 119 -6.77 18.17 -5.56
C LYS A 119 -7.97 17.22 -5.61
N PRO A 120 -8.70 17.13 -6.72
CA PRO A 120 -9.93 16.34 -6.81
C PRO A 120 -9.75 14.83 -6.57
N TYR A 121 -8.51 14.34 -6.56
CA TYR A 121 -8.13 12.96 -6.28
C TYR A 121 -7.68 12.71 -4.82
N GLU A 122 -7.68 13.74 -3.98
CA GLU A 122 -7.40 13.67 -2.54
C GLU A 122 -8.65 13.27 -1.75
N LEU A 123 -8.49 12.45 -0.71
CA LEU A 123 -9.61 11.98 0.12
C LEU A 123 -10.33 13.14 0.82
N MET A 124 -9.57 14.12 1.31
CA MET A 124 -10.12 15.29 2.01
C MET A 124 -10.95 16.21 1.13
N SER A 125 -10.75 16.17 -0.19
CA SER A 125 -11.53 16.94 -1.17
C SER A 125 -12.80 16.20 -1.63
N LYS A 126 -13.01 14.95 -1.21
CA LYS A 126 -14.22 14.17 -1.53
C LYS A 126 -15.35 14.48 -0.54
N PRO A 127 -16.62 14.28 -0.94
CA PRO A 127 -17.75 14.41 -0.04
C PRO A 127 -17.64 13.44 1.14
N VAL A 128 -18.20 13.83 2.29
CA VAL A 128 -18.10 13.08 3.56
C VAL A 128 -18.58 11.63 3.43
N TRP A 129 -19.59 11.35 2.61
CA TRP A 129 -20.05 9.97 2.39
C TRP A 129 -18.95 9.09 1.77
N ALA A 130 -18.11 9.63 0.90
CA ALA A 130 -17.01 8.91 0.27
C ALA A 130 -15.87 8.68 1.27
N GLN A 131 -15.63 9.63 2.18
CA GLN A 131 -14.68 9.45 3.27
C GLN A 131 -15.15 8.35 4.22
N ILE A 132 -16.43 8.36 4.62
CA ILE A 132 -17.03 7.32 5.47
C ILE A 132 -16.93 5.95 4.79
N TRP A 133 -17.25 5.86 3.50
CA TRP A 133 -17.09 4.63 2.72
C TRP A 133 -15.65 4.10 2.76
N VAL A 134 -14.67 4.98 2.51
CA VAL A 134 -13.25 4.59 2.52
C VAL A 134 -12.78 4.20 3.91
N MET A 135 -13.16 4.92 4.97
CA MET A 135 -12.77 4.63 6.35
C MET A 135 -13.42 3.35 6.90
N SER A 136 -14.64 3.01 6.46
CA SER A 136 -15.34 1.80 6.91
C SER A 136 -14.96 0.54 6.11
N ALA A 137 -14.34 0.70 4.94
CA ALA A 137 -14.06 -0.38 4.00
C ALA A 137 -13.28 -1.57 4.60
N GLY A 138 -12.31 -1.31 5.47
CA GLY A 138 -11.55 -2.38 6.10
C GLY A 138 -12.40 -3.26 7.02
N VAL A 139 -13.31 -2.67 7.79
CA VAL A 139 -14.24 -3.44 8.64
C VAL A 139 -15.23 -4.23 7.79
N ILE A 140 -15.77 -3.59 6.75
CA ILE A 140 -16.70 -4.23 5.81
C ILE A 140 -16.05 -5.46 5.16
N MET A 141 -14.81 -5.34 4.68
CA MET A 141 -14.11 -6.48 4.08
C MET A 141 -13.82 -7.62 5.06
N ASN A 142 -13.53 -7.31 6.31
CA ASN A 142 -13.34 -8.35 7.33
C ASN A 142 -14.65 -9.08 7.64
N ILE A 143 -15.77 -8.37 7.68
CA ILE A 143 -17.11 -8.98 7.85
C ILE A 143 -17.43 -9.88 6.64
N LEU A 144 -17.16 -9.41 5.42
CA LEU A 144 -17.35 -10.20 4.20
C LEU A 144 -16.46 -11.45 4.19
N LEU A 145 -15.20 -11.31 4.60
CA LEU A 145 -14.28 -12.44 4.75
C LEU A 145 -14.83 -13.48 5.73
N ALA A 146 -15.32 -13.03 6.89
CA ALA A 146 -15.91 -13.92 7.88
C ALA A 146 -17.11 -14.69 7.31
N PHE A 147 -18.00 -14.02 6.57
CA PHE A 147 -19.14 -14.66 5.91
C PHE A 147 -18.76 -15.65 4.80
N ILE A 148 -17.60 -15.48 4.15
CA ILE A 148 -17.10 -16.41 3.12
C ILE A 148 -16.46 -17.65 3.76
N ILE A 149 -15.82 -17.48 4.92
CA ILE A 149 -15.07 -18.55 5.60
C ILE A 149 -15.99 -19.44 6.45
N PHE A 150 -17.05 -18.89 7.03
CA PHE A 150 -17.97 -19.59 7.95
C PHE A 150 -19.36 -19.75 7.35
#